data_AF-A0A3D2G289-F1
#
_entry.id   AF-A0A3D2G289-F1
#
_cell.length_a   1.000
_cell.length_b   1.000
_cell.length_c   1.000
_cell.angle_alpha   90.00
_cell.angle_beta   90.00
_cell.angle_gamma   90.00
#
_symmetry.space_group_name_H-M   'P 1'
#
loop_
_entity.id
_entity.type
_entity.pdbx_description
1 polymer ?
#
loop_
_entity_poly.entity_id
_entity_poly.type
_entity_poly.pdbx_seq_one_letter_code
_entity_poly.pdbx_strand_id
1 'polypeptide(L)'
;IGDFERISDHAVNTLESAEELRDKNLTFSPSAVAEFSVLSGAVSEILDLSLACFEKNDSSIAAEVEPLEQVIDQLKESMRTRHIRRLQQGGCSIELGFILSDLLTGLERTSDHCSNIAGCVIDTAQHNLNLHESLRATRLESADFIREFNRYARKYALPASAAATD
;
A
#
# COMPACT_ATOMS: atom_id res chain seq x y z
N ILE A 1 -1.73 19.40 -2.56
CA ILE A 1 -0.35 19.70 -3.02
C ILE A 1 0.67 19.03 -2.10
N GLY A 2 0.63 19.26 -0.78
CA GLY A 2 1.58 18.63 0.15
C GLY A 2 1.61 17.10 0.14
N ASP A 3 0.48 16.41 -0.04
CA ASP A 3 0.49 14.94 -0.13
C ASP A 3 1.19 14.40 -1.39
N PHE A 4 1.06 15.08 -2.54
CA PHE A 4 1.80 14.70 -3.76
C PHE A 4 3.31 14.91 -3.62
N GLU A 5 3.73 15.95 -2.91
CA GLU A 5 5.14 16.17 -2.56
C GLU A 5 5.66 15.02 -1.69
N ARG A 6 4.92 14.64 -0.64
CA ARG A 6 5.30 13.53 0.24
C ARG A 6 5.33 12.17 -0.46
N ILE A 7 4.41 11.93 -1.41
CA ILE A 7 4.48 10.76 -2.30
C ILE A 7 5.80 10.78 -3.08
N SER A 8 6.21 11.94 -3.60
CA SER A 8 7.46 12.09 -4.33
C SER A 8 8.69 11.84 -3.44
N ASP A 9 8.67 12.35 -2.20
CA ASP A 9 9.73 12.08 -1.21
C ASP A 9 9.85 10.58 -0.91
N HIS A 10 8.71 9.88 -0.74
CA HIS A 10 8.70 8.43 -0.51
C HIS A 10 9.12 7.61 -1.73
N ALA A 11 8.87 8.11 -2.94
CA ALA A 11 9.42 7.51 -4.15
C ALA A 11 10.95 7.59 -4.20
N VAL A 12 11.54 8.70 -3.74
CA VAL A 12 13.00 8.84 -3.60
C VAL A 12 13.54 7.83 -2.59
N ASN A 13 12.95 7.75 -1.40
CA ASN A 13 13.39 6.77 -0.38
C ASN A 13 13.30 5.32 -0.88
N THR A 14 12.25 4.99 -1.63
CA THR A 14 12.06 3.65 -2.22
C THR A 14 13.15 3.35 -3.26
N LEU A 15 13.52 4.33 -4.07
CA LEU A 15 14.62 4.22 -5.02
C LEU A 15 15.94 4.01 -4.27
N GLU A 16 16.24 4.79 -3.23
CA GLU A 16 17.46 4.64 -2.43
C GLU A 16 17.59 3.23 -1.84
N SER A 17 16.52 2.65 -1.29
CA SER A 17 16.53 1.27 -0.80
C SER A 17 16.76 0.23 -1.92
N ALA A 18 16.21 0.47 -3.12
CA ALA A 18 16.44 -0.41 -4.27
C ALA A 18 17.88 -0.31 -4.79
N GLU A 19 18.48 0.88 -4.74
CA GLU A 19 19.89 1.09 -5.08
C GLU A 19 20.80 0.44 -4.05
N GLU A 20 20.50 0.53 -2.76
CA GLU A 20 21.24 -0.17 -1.71
C GLU A 20 21.25 -1.70 -1.95
N LEU A 21 20.11 -2.28 -2.33
CA LEU A 21 20.01 -3.70 -2.66
C LEU A 21 20.94 -4.08 -3.82
N ARG A 22 20.95 -3.26 -4.88
CA ARG A 22 21.83 -3.44 -6.06
C ARG A 22 23.30 -3.30 -5.69
N ASP A 23 23.66 -2.23 -4.99
CA ASP A 23 25.06 -1.87 -4.72
C ASP A 23 25.71 -2.87 -3.76
N LYS A 24 24.92 -3.46 -2.85
CA LYS A 24 25.35 -4.55 -1.97
C LYS A 24 25.28 -5.95 -2.61
N ASN A 25 24.86 -6.06 -3.86
CA ASN A 25 24.63 -7.33 -4.57
C ASN A 25 23.72 -8.30 -3.78
N LEU A 26 22.71 -7.74 -3.12
CA LEU A 26 21.70 -8.52 -2.42
C LEU A 26 20.53 -8.79 -3.37
N THR A 27 19.88 -9.94 -3.20
CA THR A 27 18.70 -10.30 -3.99
C THR A 27 17.64 -10.91 -3.10
N PHE A 28 16.41 -10.45 -3.25
CA PHE A 28 15.26 -11.12 -2.66
C PHE A 28 15.05 -12.49 -3.30
N SER A 29 14.50 -13.43 -2.53
CA SER A 29 14.14 -14.74 -3.08
C SER A 29 13.02 -14.60 -4.12
N PRO A 30 12.85 -15.56 -5.04
CA PRO A 30 11.79 -15.51 -6.05
C PRO A 30 10.39 -15.32 -5.44
N SER A 31 10.14 -15.94 -4.28
CA SER A 31 8.88 -15.79 -3.58
C SER A 31 8.66 -14.37 -3.03
N ALA A 32 9.71 -13.72 -2.51
CA ALA A 32 9.67 -12.33 -2.09
C ALA A 32 9.49 -11.34 -3.26
N VAL A 33 10.13 -11.60 -4.40
CA VAL A 33 9.96 -10.79 -5.62
C VAL A 33 8.52 -10.86 -6.14
N ALA A 34 7.91 -12.05 -6.11
CA ALA A 34 6.51 -12.21 -6.49
C ALA A 34 5.56 -11.46 -5.54
N GLU A 35 5.84 -11.44 -4.24
CA GLU A 35 5.08 -10.65 -3.25
C GLU A 35 5.19 -9.13 -3.53
N PHE A 36 6.40 -8.63 -3.81
CA PHE A 36 6.60 -7.23 -4.20
C PHE A 36 5.89 -6.86 -5.50
N SER A 37 5.79 -7.79 -6.45
CA SER A 37 5.03 -7.55 -7.69
C SER A 37 3.54 -7.33 -7.42
N VAL A 38 2.98 -8.05 -6.44
CA VAL A 38 1.59 -7.84 -6.00
C VAL A 38 1.43 -6.50 -5.29
N LEU A 39 2.31 -6.18 -4.33
CA LEU A 39 2.28 -4.93 -3.58
C LEU A 39 2.44 -3.71 -4.49
N SER A 40 3.41 -3.73 -5.40
CA SER A 40 3.64 -2.63 -6.35
C SER A 40 2.46 -2.42 -7.30
N GLY A 41 1.77 -3.49 -7.71
CA GLY A 41 0.51 -3.38 -8.46
C GLY A 41 -0.58 -2.67 -7.67
N ALA A 42 -0.74 -3.00 -6.39
CA ALA A 42 -1.71 -2.35 -5.50
C ALA A 42 -1.38 -0.87 -5.28
N VAL A 43 -0.10 -0.55 -5.04
CA VAL A 43 0.38 0.84 -4.88
C VAL A 43 0.22 1.65 -6.17
N SER A 44 0.41 1.03 -7.34
CA SER A 44 0.18 1.71 -8.62
C SER A 44 -1.30 2.05 -8.80
N GLU A 45 -2.20 1.11 -8.49
CA GLU A 45 -3.64 1.36 -8.62
C GLU A 45 -4.14 2.43 -7.63
N ILE A 46 -3.65 2.46 -6.39
CA ILE A 46 -4.08 3.49 -5.43
C ILE A 46 -3.57 4.89 -5.81
N LEU A 47 -2.39 5.00 -6.43
CA LEU A 47 -1.90 6.24 -7.03
C LEU A 47 -2.82 6.70 -8.17
N ASP A 48 -3.21 5.79 -9.07
CA ASP A 48 -4.12 6.09 -10.18
C ASP A 48 -5.51 6.54 -9.67
N LEU A 49 -6.05 5.86 -8.66
CA LEU A 49 -7.34 6.20 -8.05
C LEU A 49 -7.31 7.56 -7.35
N SER A 50 -6.25 7.84 -6.59
CA SER A 50 -6.11 9.12 -5.87
C SER A 50 -5.93 10.29 -6.83
N LEU A 51 -5.17 10.11 -7.91
CA LEU A 51 -5.06 11.11 -8.96
C LEU A 51 -6.42 11.33 -9.65
N ALA A 52 -7.08 10.25 -10.06
CA ALA A 52 -8.35 10.33 -10.77
C ALA A 52 -9.47 10.97 -9.93
N CYS A 53 -9.56 10.66 -8.63
CA CYS A 53 -10.57 11.25 -7.77
C CYS A 53 -10.29 12.73 -7.52
N PHE A 54 -9.03 13.13 -7.41
CA PHE A 54 -8.62 14.52 -7.25
C PHE A 54 -8.91 15.35 -8.51
N GLU A 55 -8.47 14.89 -9.69
CA GLU A 55 -8.66 15.62 -10.96
C GLU A 55 -10.13 15.81 -11.33
N LYS A 56 -10.96 14.80 -11.04
CA LYS A 56 -12.39 14.81 -11.36
C LYS A 56 -13.25 15.36 -10.23
N ASN A 57 -12.65 15.61 -9.05
CA ASN A 57 -13.36 15.92 -7.81
C ASN A 57 -14.50 14.91 -7.52
N ASP A 58 -14.20 13.62 -7.69
CA ASP A 58 -15.19 12.54 -7.70
C ASP A 58 -15.12 11.73 -6.39
N SER A 59 -16.09 11.97 -5.51
CA SER A 59 -16.19 11.28 -4.22
C SER A 59 -16.49 9.79 -4.34
N SER A 60 -17.00 9.32 -5.49
CA SER A 60 -17.26 7.89 -5.71
C SER A 60 -15.95 7.13 -5.95
N ILE A 61 -15.05 7.69 -6.76
CA ILE A 61 -13.69 7.13 -6.95
C ILE A 61 -12.90 7.24 -5.63
N ALA A 62 -13.02 8.36 -4.92
CA ALA A 62 -12.35 8.54 -3.63
C ALA A 62 -12.75 7.49 -2.59
N ALA A 63 -13.98 6.99 -2.63
CA ALA A 63 -14.45 5.94 -1.73
C ALA A 63 -13.79 4.57 -1.98
N GLU A 64 -13.13 4.36 -3.12
CA GLU A 64 -12.38 3.13 -3.42
C GLU A 64 -10.95 3.13 -2.87
N VAL A 65 -10.41 4.29 -2.50
CA VAL A 65 -9.00 4.45 -2.09
C VAL A 65 -8.74 3.84 -0.72
N GLU A 66 -9.56 4.17 0.28
CA GLU A 66 -9.40 3.68 1.66
C GLU A 66 -9.48 2.14 1.76
N PRO A 67 -10.43 1.44 1.10
CA PRO A 67 -10.40 -0.02 1.07
C PRO A 67 -9.12 -0.63 0.51
N LEU A 68 -8.49 0.01 -0.49
CA LEU A 68 -7.25 -0.47 -1.10
C LEU A 68 -6.03 -0.19 -0.20
N GLU A 69 -6.00 0.96 0.48
CA GLU A 69 -4.98 1.28 1.47
C GLU A 69 -4.95 0.22 2.60
N GLN A 70 -6.13 -0.15 3.13
CA GLN A 70 -6.21 -1.19 4.16
C GLN A 70 -5.77 -2.58 3.66
N VAL A 71 -5.88 -2.85 2.36
CA VAL A 71 -5.31 -4.05 1.76
C VAL A 71 -3.78 -3.94 1.68
N ILE A 72 -3.23 -2.79 1.28
CA ILE A 72 -1.79 -2.54 1.23
C ILE A 72 -1.14 -2.73 2.62
N ASP A 73 -1.77 -2.26 3.68
CA ASP A 73 -1.35 -2.50 5.07
C ASP A 73 -1.28 -3.99 5.40
N GLN A 74 -2.30 -4.76 5.01
CA GLN A 74 -2.32 -6.21 5.24
C GLN A 74 -1.26 -6.95 4.44
N LEU A 75 -0.95 -6.48 3.22
CA LEU A 75 0.14 -7.02 2.41
C LEU A 75 1.48 -6.76 3.08
N LYS A 76 1.73 -5.54 3.57
CA LYS A 76 2.94 -5.15 4.32
C LYS A 76 3.16 -6.06 5.52
N GLU A 77 2.17 -6.24 6.38
CA GLU A 77 2.30 -7.09 7.57
C GLU A 77 2.47 -8.58 7.22
N SER A 78 1.80 -9.04 6.16
CA SER A 78 1.95 -10.41 5.66
C SER A 78 3.37 -10.65 5.12
N MET A 79 3.91 -9.73 4.31
CA MET A 79 5.26 -9.81 3.76
C MET A 79 6.32 -9.77 4.86
N ARG A 80 6.16 -8.90 5.85
CA ARG A 80 7.02 -8.83 7.04
C ARG A 80 7.04 -10.16 7.79
N THR A 81 5.87 -10.74 8.04
CA THR A 81 5.73 -12.04 8.71
C THR A 81 6.39 -13.17 7.92
N ARG A 82 6.23 -13.18 6.59
CA ARG A 82 6.85 -14.17 5.71
C ARG A 82 8.38 -14.04 5.69
N HIS A 83 8.90 -12.81 5.67
CA HIS A 83 10.35 -12.58 5.74
C HIS A 83 10.95 -13.04 7.06
N ILE A 84 10.28 -12.80 8.20
CA ILE A 84 10.72 -13.32 9.50
C ILE A 84 10.81 -14.86 9.47
N ARG A 85 9.86 -15.55 8.84
CA ARG A 85 9.93 -17.01 8.66
C ARG A 85 11.12 -17.43 7.78
N ARG A 86 11.34 -16.76 6.64
CA ARG A 86 12.52 -17.01 5.77
C ARG A 86 13.81 -16.85 6.56
N LEU A 87 13.91 -15.81 7.39
CA LEU A 87 15.07 -15.52 8.23
C LEU A 87 15.31 -16.64 9.26
N GLN A 88 14.26 -17.07 9.95
CA GLN A 88 14.33 -18.17 10.93
C GLN A 88 14.74 -19.51 10.32
N GLN A 89 14.47 -19.71 9.02
CA GLN A 89 14.82 -20.91 8.26
C GLN A 89 16.20 -20.81 7.58
N GLY A 90 16.87 -19.66 7.69
CA GLY A 90 18.16 -19.41 7.03
C GLY A 90 18.07 -19.05 5.55
N GLY A 91 16.86 -18.81 5.02
CA GLY A 91 16.61 -18.47 3.61
C GLY A 91 16.78 -16.99 3.26
N CYS A 92 17.08 -16.13 4.23
CA CYS A 92 17.46 -14.73 3.96
C CYS A 92 18.38 -14.16 5.05
N SER A 93 19.01 -13.01 4.75
CA SER A 93 19.90 -12.31 5.67
C SER A 93 19.14 -11.27 6.51
N ILE A 94 19.71 -10.92 7.67
CA ILE A 94 19.22 -9.81 8.51
C ILE A 94 19.28 -8.49 7.74
N GLU A 95 20.34 -8.30 6.95
CA GLU A 95 20.54 -7.10 6.12
C GLU A 95 19.41 -6.91 5.10
N LEU A 96 18.99 -7.97 4.40
CA LEU A 96 17.81 -7.95 3.54
C LEU A 96 16.53 -7.59 4.30
N GLY A 97 16.46 -7.89 5.60
CA GLY A 97 15.34 -7.51 6.46
C GLY A 97 15.22 -6.01 6.69
N PHE A 98 16.33 -5.28 6.79
CA PHE A 98 16.32 -3.82 6.90
C PHE A 98 15.83 -3.19 5.60
N ILE A 99 16.42 -3.57 4.46
CA ILE A 99 16.02 -3.07 3.14
C ILE A 99 14.54 -3.38 2.86
N LEU A 100 14.07 -4.58 3.18
CA LEU A 100 12.64 -4.94 3.07
C LEU A 100 11.78 -3.98 3.89
N SER A 101 12.15 -3.74 5.16
CA SER A 101 11.39 -2.88 6.05
C SER A 101 11.27 -1.45 5.51
N ASP A 102 12.36 -0.93 4.94
CA ASP A 102 12.38 0.44 4.38
C ASP A 102 11.53 0.53 3.13
N LEU A 103 11.63 -0.45 2.22
CA LEU A 103 10.76 -0.55 1.03
C LEU A 103 9.28 -0.64 1.41
N LEU A 104 8.93 -1.54 2.35
CA LEU A 104 7.54 -1.70 2.80
C LEU A 104 7.00 -0.43 3.45
N THR A 105 7.83 0.27 4.22
CA THR A 105 7.44 1.54 4.86
C THR A 105 7.26 2.65 3.83
N GLY A 106 8.14 2.77 2.84
CA GLY A 106 8.00 3.78 1.77
C GLY A 106 6.72 3.58 0.94
N LEU A 107 6.40 2.32 0.63
CA LEU A 107 5.21 1.96 -0.15
C LEU A 107 3.90 2.18 0.64
N GLU A 108 3.87 1.85 1.94
CA GLU A 108 2.70 2.12 2.78
C GLU A 108 2.51 3.63 3.01
N ARG A 109 3.55 4.39 3.33
CA ARG A 109 3.41 5.86 3.43
C ARG A 109 2.93 6.50 2.14
N THR A 110 3.28 5.92 0.98
CA THR A 110 2.73 6.34 -0.31
C THR A 110 1.22 6.10 -0.37
N SER A 111 0.72 4.93 0.06
CA SER A 111 -0.72 4.66 0.12
C SER A 111 -1.45 5.54 1.16
N ASP A 112 -0.84 5.82 2.31
CA ASP A 112 -1.42 6.72 3.32
C ASP A 112 -1.69 8.11 2.74
N HIS A 113 -0.73 8.65 1.97
CA HIS A 113 -0.90 9.95 1.31
C HIS A 113 -1.96 9.90 0.20
N CYS A 114 -2.13 8.76 -0.48
CA CYS A 114 -3.24 8.57 -1.41
C CYS A 114 -4.59 8.62 -0.68
N SER A 115 -4.71 7.94 0.47
CA SER A 115 -5.91 8.00 1.31
C SER A 115 -6.19 9.42 1.80
N ASN A 116 -5.18 10.17 2.24
CA ASN A 116 -5.34 11.57 2.66
C ASN A 116 -5.94 12.44 1.53
N ILE A 117 -5.45 12.28 0.30
CA ILE A 117 -5.99 12.99 -0.88
C ILE A 117 -7.46 12.65 -1.09
N ALA A 118 -7.82 11.36 -1.07
CA ALA A 118 -9.20 10.91 -1.24
C ALA A 118 -10.12 11.41 -0.12
N GLY A 119 -9.64 11.40 1.13
CA GLY A 119 -10.33 11.97 2.28
C GLY A 119 -10.65 13.46 2.10
N CYS A 120 -9.71 14.24 1.56
CA CYS A 120 -9.95 15.66 1.24
C CYS A 120 -11.02 15.86 0.14
N VAL A 121 -11.04 15.01 -0.90
CA VAL A 121 -12.08 15.05 -1.95
C VAL A 121 -13.46 14.76 -1.37
N ILE A 122 -13.56 13.73 -0.51
CA ILE A 122 -14.80 13.37 0.17
C ILE A 122 -15.28 14.51 1.08
N ASP A 123 -14.38 15.11 1.86
CA ASP A 123 -14.74 16.22 2.76
C ASP A 123 -15.22 17.44 1.99
N THR A 124 -14.56 17.76 0.88
CA THR A 124 -14.96 18.89 0.02
C THR A 124 -16.36 18.67 -0.53
N ALA A 125 -16.67 17.45 -0.98
CA ALA A 125 -18.01 17.09 -1.42
C ALA A 125 -19.04 17.17 -0.28
N GLN A 126 -18.67 16.79 0.94
CA GLN A 126 -19.55 16.79 2.12
C GLN A 126 -19.77 18.17 2.74
N HIS A 127 -18.77 19.06 2.71
CA HIS A 127 -18.92 20.45 3.17
C HIS A 127 -19.90 21.21 2.28
N ASN A 128 -19.90 20.93 0.97
CA ASN A 128 -20.96 21.40 0.07
C ASN A 128 -22.37 20.89 0.45
N LEU A 129 -22.45 19.84 1.27
CA LEU A 129 -23.68 19.19 1.72
C LEU A 129 -24.00 19.41 3.22
N ASN A 130 -23.21 20.23 3.94
CA ASN A 130 -23.31 20.46 5.41
C ASN A 130 -23.27 19.17 6.28
N LEU A 131 -22.38 18.22 5.96
CA LEU A 131 -22.30 16.94 6.67
C LEU A 131 -21.11 16.89 7.66
N HIS A 132 -21.38 16.64 8.95
CA HIS A 132 -20.39 16.69 10.06
C HIS A 132 -19.54 15.39 10.23
N GLU A 133 -18.40 15.56 10.90
CA GLU A 133 -17.29 14.62 11.15
C GLU A 133 -17.66 13.25 11.75
N SER A 134 -18.77 13.14 12.49
CA SER A 134 -19.23 11.88 13.11
C SER A 134 -19.62 10.77 12.13
N LEU A 135 -19.71 11.07 10.82
CA LEU A 135 -20.06 10.11 9.77
C LEU A 135 -18.87 9.40 9.11
N ARG A 136 -17.63 9.86 9.35
CA ARG A 136 -16.43 9.23 8.77
C ARG A 136 -16.18 7.82 9.36
N ALA A 137 -16.23 7.67 10.68
CA ALA A 137 -16.04 6.38 11.34
C ALA A 137 -17.11 5.35 10.96
N THR A 138 -18.35 5.78 10.72
CA THR A 138 -19.46 4.91 10.29
C THR A 138 -19.28 4.38 8.87
N ARG A 139 -18.45 5.00 8.02
CA ARG A 139 -18.22 4.57 6.63
C ARG A 139 -17.22 3.43 6.48
N LEU A 140 -16.23 3.33 7.37
CA LEU A 140 -15.30 2.18 7.41
C LEU A 140 -16.03 0.86 7.73
N GLU A 141 -17.22 0.95 8.33
CA GLU A 141 -18.08 -0.20 8.61
C GLU A 141 -19.24 -0.34 7.59
N SER A 142 -19.23 0.46 6.51
CA SER A 142 -20.28 0.39 5.50
C SER A 142 -20.17 -0.89 4.67
N ALA A 143 -21.33 -1.40 4.21
CA ALA A 143 -21.37 -2.56 3.33
C ALA A 143 -20.58 -2.35 2.02
N ASP A 144 -20.51 -1.10 1.54
CA ASP A 144 -19.72 -0.72 0.37
C ASP A 144 -18.23 -0.84 0.64
N PHE A 145 -17.74 -0.29 1.76
CA PHE A 145 -16.34 -0.43 2.16
C PHE A 145 -15.95 -1.90 2.27
N ILE A 146 -16.74 -2.71 2.98
CA ILE A 146 -16.48 -4.14 3.16
C ILE A 146 -16.45 -4.86 1.80
N ARG A 147 -17.34 -4.51 0.87
CA ARG A 147 -17.35 -5.10 -0.47
C ARG A 147 -16.09 -4.78 -1.25
N GLU A 148 -15.69 -3.51 -1.29
CA GLU A 148 -14.50 -3.07 -2.04
C GLU A 148 -13.22 -3.60 -1.41
N PHE A 149 -13.12 -3.59 -0.08
CA PHE A 149 -12.01 -4.19 0.65
C PHE A 149 -11.86 -5.67 0.27
N ASN A 150 -12.95 -6.44 0.32
CA ASN A 150 -12.93 -7.86 -0.06
C ASN A 150 -12.60 -8.07 -1.56
N ARG A 151 -12.96 -7.12 -2.43
CA ARG A 151 -12.60 -7.16 -3.85
C ARG A 151 -11.09 -6.97 -4.03
N TYR A 152 -10.52 -5.95 -3.39
CA TYR A 152 -9.07 -5.69 -3.44
C TYR A 152 -8.26 -6.79 -2.78
N ALA A 153 -8.69 -7.30 -1.62
CA ALA A 153 -8.02 -8.40 -0.93
C ALA A 153 -7.94 -9.67 -1.81
N ARG A 154 -8.97 -9.95 -2.62
CA ARG A 154 -8.93 -11.03 -3.61
C ARG A 154 -8.04 -10.71 -4.80
N LYS A 155 -8.12 -9.49 -5.33
CA LYS A 155 -7.33 -9.04 -6.48
C LYS A 155 -5.82 -9.10 -6.20
N TYR A 156 -5.43 -8.69 -4.99
CA TYR A 156 -4.04 -8.60 -4.54
C TYR A 156 -3.66 -9.68 -3.54
N ALA A 157 -4.30 -10.85 -3.61
CA ALA A 157 -3.91 -11.97 -2.77
C ALA A 157 -2.45 -12.35 -3.05
N LEU A 158 -1.62 -12.36 -2.01
CA LEU A 158 -0.22 -12.79 -2.12
C LEU A 158 -0.16 -14.24 -2.65
N PRO A 159 0.83 -14.57 -3.49
CA PRO A 159 1.02 -15.93 -3.97
C PRO A 159 1.26 -16.89 -2.80
N ALA A 160 0.99 -18.17 -3.04
CA ALA A 160 1.29 -19.22 -2.08
C ALA A 160 2.78 -19.17 -1.72
N SER A 161 3.10 -19.21 -0.43
CA SER A 161 4.48 -19.26 0.03
C SER A 161 5.10 -20.58 -0.46
N ALA A 162 6.13 -20.50 -1.31
CA ALA A 162 6.90 -21.66 -1.75
C ALA A 162 7.79 -22.12 -0.59
N ALA A 163 7.19 -22.79 0.40
CA ALA A 163 7.85 -23.21 1.64
C ALA A 163 8.86 -24.37 1.47
N ALA A 164 9.37 -24.64 0.26
CA ALA A 164 10.13 -25.86 0.00
C ALA A 164 11.34 -25.74 -0.95
N THR A 165 11.64 -24.58 -1.54
CA THR A 165 12.75 -24.47 -2.51
C THR A 165 13.59 -23.18 -2.46
N ASP A 166 13.38 -22.31 -1.46
CA ASP A 166 14.26 -21.16 -1.21
C ASP A 166 15.41 -21.55 -0.25
#